data_AF-A0AA37WEU0-F1
#
_entry.id   AF-A0AA37WEU0-F1
#
_cell.length_a   1.000
_cell.length_b   1.000
_cell.length_c   1.000
_cell.angle_alpha   90.00
_cell.angle_beta   90.00
_cell.angle_gamma   90.00
#
_symmetry.space_group_name_H-M   'P 1'
#
loop_
_entity.id
_entity.type
_entity.pdbx_description
1 polymer ?
#
loop_
_entity_poly.entity_id
_entity_poly.type
_entity_poly.pdbx_seq_one_letter_code
_entity_poly.pdbx_strand_id
1 'polypeptide(L)'
;MKQHFIICLVFFSPLFVFSQNVEVLGGIKADSLNVQLGLIKNVADPISAQDAATKAYVDASNSSPTYTIGLSAEQGGYIFWVSADGKHGLVAETENQSTFASWHEAQDFISDPDNHSADGDEFRDWRMPTKYELNEMYLQKVAIGDFFNSFYWSSTGADAENAWGQFFGNGAQNFFKHNNGFFVRAVRAF
;
A
#
# COMPACT_ATOMS: atom_id res chain seq x y z
N MET A 1 -62.15 7.47 95.44
CA MET A 1 -61.99 8.51 94.41
C MET A 1 -60.57 8.37 93.86
N LYS A 2 -60.43 7.95 92.60
CA LYS A 2 -59.19 7.41 92.01
C LYS A 2 -58.30 8.55 91.46
N GLN A 3 -57.03 8.58 91.87
CA GLN A 3 -55.94 9.33 91.23
C GLN A 3 -55.78 8.89 89.77
N HIS A 4 -55.53 9.82 88.85
CA HIS A 4 -55.01 9.53 87.52
C HIS A 4 -53.80 10.43 87.22
N PHE A 5 -52.62 9.84 87.40
CA PHE A 5 -51.38 10.12 86.66
C PHE A 5 -51.59 9.69 85.19
N ILE A 6 -51.01 10.39 84.21
CA ILE A 6 -50.58 9.89 82.86
C ILE A 6 -49.88 11.07 82.14
N ILE A 7 -48.55 11.14 82.19
CA ILE A 7 -47.53 10.72 81.18
C ILE A 7 -47.33 11.74 80.06
N CYS A 8 -46.17 12.41 80.13
CA CYS A 8 -45.62 13.31 79.12
C CYS A 8 -45.12 12.47 77.93
N LEU A 9 -45.75 12.60 76.75
CA LEU A 9 -45.33 11.95 75.52
C LEU A 9 -44.15 12.73 74.91
N VAL A 10 -42.95 12.19 75.06
CA VAL A 10 -41.75 12.65 74.37
C VAL A 10 -41.87 12.22 72.90
N PHE A 11 -42.06 13.17 71.98
CA PHE A 11 -41.99 12.90 70.55
C PHE A 11 -40.53 12.60 70.16
N PHE A 12 -40.20 11.32 69.99
CA PHE A 12 -38.98 10.89 69.30
C PHE A 12 -39.15 11.20 67.81
N SER A 13 -38.45 12.20 67.29
CA SER A 13 -38.38 12.41 65.84
C SER A 13 -37.54 11.28 65.21
N PRO A 14 -37.99 10.59 64.14
CA PRO A 14 -37.13 9.65 63.45
C PRO A 14 -36.00 10.42 62.74
N LEU A 15 -34.75 10.04 63.01
CA LEU A 15 -33.59 10.46 62.21
C LEU A 15 -33.85 10.05 60.75
N PHE A 16 -34.03 11.03 59.89
CA PHE A 16 -34.11 10.85 58.45
C PHE A 16 -32.68 10.63 57.94
N VAL A 17 -32.29 9.39 57.62
CA VAL A 17 -31.01 9.13 56.97
C VAL A 17 -31.19 9.37 55.48
N PHE A 18 -30.66 10.50 54.97
CA PHE A 18 -30.45 10.66 53.53
C PHE A 18 -29.23 9.83 53.13
N SER A 19 -29.43 8.79 52.33
CA SER A 19 -28.35 8.27 51.48
C SER A 19 -28.27 9.16 50.25
N GLN A 20 -27.39 10.16 50.25
CA GLN A 20 -27.03 10.83 49.00
C GLN A 20 -26.02 9.94 48.27
N ASN A 21 -26.41 9.44 47.09
CA ASN A 21 -25.45 8.95 46.12
C ASN A 21 -24.52 10.14 45.79
N VAL A 22 -23.25 10.05 46.17
CA VAL A 22 -22.24 11.04 45.81
C VAL A 22 -21.97 10.86 44.32
N GLU A 23 -22.62 11.66 43.47
CA GLU A 23 -22.19 11.82 42.09
C GLU A 23 -20.99 12.76 42.09
N VAL A 24 -19.80 12.24 41.76
CA VAL A 24 -18.64 13.09 41.49
C VAL A 24 -18.93 13.84 40.20
N LEU A 25 -19.24 15.13 40.30
CA LEU A 25 -19.39 16.00 39.14
C LEU A 25 -18.07 16.01 38.35
N GLY A 26 -18.08 15.33 37.19
CA GLY A 26 -16.90 15.14 36.34
C GLY A 26 -16.31 13.73 36.32
N GLY A 27 -16.84 12.78 37.10
CA GLY A 27 -16.48 11.37 37.03
C GLY A 27 -17.31 10.59 36.00
N ILE A 28 -16.81 9.43 35.56
CA ILE A 28 -17.58 8.48 34.75
C ILE A 28 -18.76 7.97 35.60
N LYS A 29 -20.00 8.17 35.16
CA LYS A 29 -21.18 7.63 35.86
C LYS A 29 -21.11 6.10 35.87
N ALA A 30 -21.42 5.47 37.00
CA ALA A 30 -21.38 4.01 37.15
C ALA A 30 -22.20 3.26 36.08
N ASP A 31 -23.34 3.81 35.66
CA ASP A 31 -24.20 3.26 34.61
C ASP A 31 -23.56 3.25 33.21
N SER A 32 -22.51 4.04 33.03
CA SER A 32 -21.75 4.13 31.78
C SER A 32 -20.72 3.01 31.65
N LEU A 33 -20.46 2.24 32.71
CA LEU A 33 -19.48 1.14 32.68
C LEU A 33 -20.19 -0.22 32.78
N ASN A 34 -20.13 -1.00 31.70
CA ASN A 34 -20.56 -2.40 31.70
C ASN A 34 -19.38 -3.31 32.06
N VAL A 35 -19.19 -3.52 33.36
CA VAL A 35 -18.14 -4.39 33.93
C VAL A 35 -18.29 -5.87 33.56
N GLN A 36 -19.48 -6.33 33.16
CA GLN A 36 -19.70 -7.72 32.74
C GLN A 36 -19.17 -7.98 31.32
N LEU A 37 -19.22 -6.96 30.44
CA LEU A 37 -18.76 -7.03 29.06
C LEU A 37 -17.43 -6.29 28.82
N GLY A 38 -16.90 -5.57 29.82
CA GLY A 38 -15.72 -4.72 29.67
C GLY A 38 -15.95 -3.52 28.74
N LEU A 39 -17.18 -3.01 28.63
CA LEU A 39 -17.55 -1.95 27.70
C LEU A 39 -17.92 -0.66 28.43
N ILE A 40 -17.63 0.50 27.82
CA ILE A 40 -18.21 1.79 28.22
C ILE A 40 -19.40 2.07 27.30
N LYS A 41 -20.58 2.36 27.87
CA LYS A 41 -21.82 2.69 27.15
C LYS A 41 -21.98 4.21 27.01
N ASN A 42 -22.64 4.65 25.93
CA ASN A 42 -22.97 6.06 25.66
C ASN A 42 -21.75 7.01 25.57
N VAL A 43 -20.61 6.52 25.09
CA VAL A 43 -19.48 7.39 24.73
C VAL A 43 -19.92 8.24 23.52
N ALA A 44 -19.75 9.56 23.61
CA ALA A 44 -20.07 10.48 22.52
C ALA A 44 -19.16 10.24 21.31
N ASP A 45 -19.63 10.61 20.11
CA ASP A 45 -18.80 10.57 18.91
C ASP A 45 -17.53 11.41 19.11
N PRO A 46 -16.35 10.91 18.71
CA PRO A 46 -15.09 11.62 18.89
C PRO A 46 -15.04 12.90 18.05
N ILE A 47 -14.46 13.96 18.63
CA ILE A 47 -14.42 15.30 18.02
C ILE A 47 -13.06 15.54 17.33
N SER A 48 -11.96 15.00 17.86
CA SER A 48 -10.64 14.98 17.20
C SER A 48 -10.32 13.59 16.65
N ALA A 49 -9.61 13.54 15.52
CA ALA A 49 -9.09 12.29 14.96
C ALA A 49 -8.12 11.56 15.92
N GLN A 50 -7.47 12.28 16.84
CA GLN A 50 -6.61 11.71 17.88
C GLN A 50 -7.41 11.16 19.08
N ASP A 51 -8.65 11.61 19.30
CA ASP A 51 -9.53 11.09 20.36
C ASP A 51 -10.11 9.72 19.97
N ALA A 52 -9.99 9.36 18.69
CA ALA A 52 -10.52 8.16 18.10
C ALA A 52 -9.42 7.32 17.50
N ALA A 53 -9.02 6.25 18.18
CA ALA A 53 -8.64 5.04 17.46
C ALA A 53 -9.92 4.44 16.83
N THR A 54 -10.59 5.19 15.95
CA THR A 54 -11.68 4.64 15.16
C THR A 54 -11.06 3.69 14.15
N LYS A 55 -11.71 2.54 13.95
CA LYS A 55 -11.36 1.59 12.89
C LYS A 55 -11.13 2.30 11.54
N ALA A 56 -11.89 3.35 11.24
CA ALA A 56 -11.71 4.17 10.04
C ALA A 56 -10.38 4.95 9.96
N TYR A 57 -9.87 5.52 11.06
CA TYR A 57 -8.56 6.19 11.07
C TYR A 57 -7.41 5.19 10.88
N VAL A 58 -7.50 4.05 11.57
CA VAL A 58 -6.51 2.97 11.46
C VAL A 58 -6.54 2.35 10.05
N ASP A 59 -7.73 2.09 9.50
CA ASP A 59 -7.91 1.56 8.15
C ASP A 59 -7.44 2.56 7.07
N ALA A 60 -7.70 3.85 7.25
CA ALA A 60 -7.20 4.91 6.36
C ALA A 60 -5.66 5.03 6.43
N SER A 61 -5.08 4.89 7.62
CA SER A 61 -3.62 4.89 7.80
C SER A 61 -2.92 3.62 7.30
N ASN A 62 -3.67 2.52 7.10
CA ASN A 62 -3.16 1.23 6.63
C ASN A 62 -3.55 0.91 5.17
N SER A 63 -4.13 1.87 4.46
CA SER A 63 -4.52 1.73 3.06
C SER A 63 -3.31 1.92 2.15
N SER A 64 -2.67 0.83 1.71
CA SER A 64 -1.72 0.89 0.61
C SER A 64 -2.43 1.32 -0.68
N PRO A 65 -1.82 2.17 -1.53
CA PRO A 65 -2.38 2.49 -2.84
C PRO A 65 -2.55 1.22 -3.68
N THR A 66 -3.56 1.21 -4.53
CA THR A 66 -3.79 0.15 -5.50
C THR A 66 -3.61 0.68 -6.92
N TYR A 67 -3.07 -0.17 -7.79
CA TYR A 67 -2.67 0.22 -9.13
C TYR A 67 -3.39 -0.57 -10.23
N THR A 68 -3.37 -0.05 -11.44
CA THR A 68 -3.89 -0.70 -12.66
C THR A 68 -2.88 -0.63 -13.78
N ILE A 69 -3.02 -1.51 -14.78
CA ILE A 69 -2.19 -1.49 -15.99
C ILE A 69 -2.31 -0.13 -16.71
N GLY A 70 -1.18 0.44 -17.12
CA GLY A 70 -1.09 1.75 -17.78
C GLY A 70 0.00 2.65 -17.23
N LEU A 71 0.01 3.91 -17.65
CA LEU A 71 0.98 4.92 -17.20
C LEU A 71 0.77 5.25 -15.72
N SER A 72 1.84 5.20 -14.94
CA SER A 72 1.90 5.59 -13.53
C SER A 72 3.18 6.36 -13.26
N ALA A 73 3.08 7.70 -13.25
CA ALA A 73 4.19 8.60 -12.96
C ALA A 73 4.78 8.34 -11.57
N GLU A 74 3.92 8.07 -10.57
CA GLU A 74 4.34 7.73 -9.20
C GLU A 74 5.09 6.40 -9.08
N GLN A 75 5.08 5.56 -10.12
CA GLN A 75 5.87 4.34 -10.21
C GLN A 75 7.04 4.43 -11.20
N GLY A 76 7.22 5.59 -11.84
CA GLY A 76 8.30 5.85 -12.79
C GLY A 76 8.06 5.31 -14.19
N GLY A 77 6.85 4.82 -14.52
CA GLY A 77 6.58 4.33 -15.87
C GLY A 77 5.27 3.58 -16.07
N TYR A 78 5.29 2.63 -17.01
CA TYR A 78 4.11 1.85 -17.38
C TYR A 78 4.00 0.57 -16.57
N ILE A 79 2.92 0.44 -15.82
CA ILE A 79 2.56 -0.80 -15.13
C ILE A 79 2.05 -1.79 -16.18
N PHE A 80 2.74 -2.91 -16.34
CA PHE A 80 2.37 -3.97 -17.29
C PHE A 80 1.88 -5.25 -16.61
N TRP A 81 2.07 -5.37 -15.31
CA TRP A 81 1.52 -6.44 -14.50
C TRP A 81 1.15 -5.92 -13.12
N VAL A 82 0.04 -6.42 -12.57
CA VAL A 82 -0.41 -6.09 -11.21
C VAL A 82 -1.01 -7.33 -10.55
N SER A 83 -0.78 -7.48 -9.25
CA SER A 83 -1.36 -8.52 -8.42
C SER A 83 -2.87 -8.33 -8.25
N ALA A 84 -3.57 -9.40 -7.85
CA ALA A 84 -5.04 -9.38 -7.68
C ALA A 84 -5.52 -8.40 -6.60
N ASP A 85 -4.68 -8.07 -5.63
CA ASP A 85 -4.96 -7.07 -4.58
C ASP A 85 -4.59 -5.64 -5.00
N GLY A 86 -3.99 -5.45 -6.17
CA GLY A 86 -3.59 -4.15 -6.71
C GLY A 86 -2.32 -3.56 -6.07
N LYS A 87 -1.69 -4.26 -5.13
CA LYS A 87 -0.61 -3.70 -4.28
C LYS A 87 0.79 -3.96 -4.79
N HIS A 88 0.95 -5.00 -5.60
CA HIS A 88 2.23 -5.38 -6.18
C HIS A 88 2.16 -5.33 -7.69
N GLY A 89 3.27 -5.03 -8.33
CA GLY A 89 3.28 -4.93 -9.77
C GLY A 89 4.67 -4.92 -10.38
N LEU A 90 4.67 -4.90 -11.71
CA LEU A 90 5.85 -4.69 -12.51
C LEU A 90 5.66 -3.46 -13.39
N VAL A 91 6.70 -2.63 -13.41
CA VAL A 91 6.75 -1.37 -14.14
C VAL A 91 7.83 -1.48 -15.20
N ALA A 92 7.52 -1.04 -16.40
CA ALA A 92 8.48 -0.82 -17.46
C ALA A 92 8.72 0.68 -17.60
N GLU A 93 9.95 1.06 -17.94
CA GLU A 93 10.27 2.44 -18.29
C GLU A 93 9.40 2.98 -19.43
N THR A 94 9.24 4.30 -19.45
CA THR A 94 8.44 4.97 -20.50
C THR A 94 9.18 5.04 -21.82
N GLU A 95 10.51 4.97 -21.76
CA GLU A 95 11.42 5.04 -22.90
C GLU A 95 12.45 3.91 -22.88
N ASN A 96 13.15 3.74 -24.01
CA ASN A 96 14.21 2.73 -24.12
C ASN A 96 15.54 3.36 -23.68
N GLN A 97 16.25 2.72 -22.74
CA GLN A 97 17.54 3.23 -22.22
C GLN A 97 18.66 3.11 -23.25
N SER A 98 18.46 2.34 -24.33
CA SER A 98 19.43 2.19 -25.41
C SER A 98 18.76 2.11 -26.78
N THR A 99 19.50 2.49 -27.82
CA THR A 99 19.10 2.29 -29.21
C THR A 99 19.65 1.00 -29.80
N PHE A 100 20.93 0.70 -29.55
CA PHE A 100 21.61 -0.51 -30.01
C PHE A 100 22.78 -0.80 -29.06
N ALA A 101 22.50 -1.52 -27.98
CA ALA A 101 23.51 -1.89 -26.98
C ALA A 101 23.84 -3.38 -27.07
N SER A 102 25.11 -3.72 -26.84
CA SER A 102 25.48 -5.09 -26.48
C SER A 102 24.84 -5.50 -25.16
N TRP A 103 24.81 -6.80 -24.86
CA TRP A 103 24.16 -7.31 -23.66
C TRP A 103 24.77 -6.73 -22.37
N HIS A 104 26.09 -6.53 -22.35
CA HIS A 104 26.78 -5.94 -21.21
C HIS A 104 26.53 -4.42 -21.13
N GLU A 105 26.64 -3.70 -22.25
CA GLU A 105 26.36 -2.26 -22.29
C GLU A 105 24.90 -1.95 -21.92
N ALA A 106 23.96 -2.82 -22.29
CA ALA A 106 22.56 -2.67 -21.92
C ALA A 106 22.38 -2.67 -20.39
N GLN A 107 23.21 -3.41 -19.66
CA GLN A 107 23.17 -3.41 -18.21
C GLN A 107 23.76 -2.11 -17.63
N ASP A 108 24.80 -1.57 -18.26
CA ASP A 108 25.41 -0.29 -17.88
C ASP A 108 24.45 0.87 -18.13
N PHE A 109 23.77 0.91 -19.28
CA PHE A 109 22.76 1.94 -19.60
C PHE A 109 21.63 2.00 -18.60
N ILE A 110 21.12 0.84 -18.14
CA ILE A 110 20.07 0.76 -17.10
C ILE A 110 20.58 1.25 -15.74
N SER A 111 21.87 1.10 -15.46
CA SER A 111 22.43 1.50 -14.16
C SER A 111 22.68 3.00 -14.03
N ASP A 112 22.71 3.71 -15.15
CA ASP A 112 22.98 5.14 -15.22
C ASP A 112 21.68 5.94 -15.15
N PRO A 113 21.43 6.70 -14.05
CA PRO A 113 20.20 7.45 -13.86
C PRO A 113 19.92 8.49 -14.95
N ASP A 114 20.95 8.99 -15.66
CA ASP A 114 20.78 9.98 -16.72
C ASP A 114 20.10 9.40 -17.98
N ASN A 115 19.97 8.06 -18.08
CA ASN A 115 19.27 7.37 -19.18
C ASN A 115 17.81 7.01 -18.84
N HIS A 116 17.29 7.51 -17.72
CA HIS A 116 15.92 7.29 -17.29
C HIS A 116 15.04 8.51 -17.56
N SER A 117 13.74 8.24 -17.69
CA SER A 117 12.74 9.31 -17.83
C SER A 117 12.69 10.17 -16.57
N ALA A 118 12.09 11.36 -16.64
CA ALA A 118 12.00 12.26 -15.48
C ALA A 118 11.35 11.60 -14.26
N ASP A 119 10.30 10.79 -14.47
CA ASP A 119 9.65 10.02 -13.41
C ASP A 119 10.48 8.77 -13.03
N GLY A 120 11.17 8.17 -14.01
CA GLY A 120 12.01 6.98 -13.82
C GLY A 120 13.28 7.23 -13.01
N ASP A 121 13.87 8.43 -13.11
CA ASP A 121 15.04 8.88 -12.34
C ASP A 121 14.71 9.07 -10.84
N GLU A 122 13.48 8.88 -10.38
CA GLU A 122 13.20 8.78 -8.94
C GLU A 122 13.58 7.40 -8.36
N PHE A 123 13.86 6.41 -9.21
CA PHE A 123 14.11 5.02 -8.84
C PHE A 123 15.55 4.59 -9.16
N ARG A 124 16.06 3.62 -8.40
CA ARG A 124 17.44 3.08 -8.54
C ARG A 124 17.48 1.55 -8.60
N ASP A 125 16.32 0.91 -8.52
CA ASP A 125 16.12 -0.54 -8.55
C ASP A 125 15.74 -1.06 -9.96
N TRP A 126 15.98 -0.24 -10.99
CA TRP A 126 15.83 -0.63 -12.38
C TRP A 126 16.77 -1.78 -12.76
N ARG A 127 16.23 -2.75 -13.51
CA ARG A 127 16.99 -3.90 -13.98
C ARG A 127 16.58 -4.32 -15.38
N MET A 128 17.41 -5.14 -16.01
CA MET A 128 17.08 -5.73 -17.30
C MET A 128 15.92 -6.75 -17.14
N PRO A 129 14.94 -6.75 -18.07
CA PRO A 129 13.79 -7.65 -17.99
C PRO A 129 14.17 -9.11 -18.20
N THR A 130 13.49 -10.01 -17.50
CA THR A 130 13.57 -11.44 -17.78
C THR A 130 12.83 -11.78 -19.09
N LYS A 131 13.07 -12.97 -19.64
CA LYS A 131 12.40 -13.40 -20.88
C LYS A 131 10.87 -13.48 -20.70
N TYR A 132 10.40 -13.71 -19.48
CA TYR A 132 8.98 -13.79 -19.17
C TYR A 132 8.36 -12.40 -19.09
N GLU A 133 9.04 -11.46 -18.43
CA GLU A 133 8.58 -10.07 -18.34
C GLU A 133 8.54 -9.41 -19.72
N LEU A 134 9.53 -9.66 -20.59
CA LEU A 134 9.45 -9.19 -21.99
C LEU A 134 8.20 -9.72 -22.71
N ASN A 135 7.79 -10.95 -22.41
CA ASN A 135 6.60 -11.51 -23.04
C ASN A 135 5.33 -10.88 -22.48
N GLU A 136 5.28 -10.60 -21.19
CA GLU A 136 4.17 -9.87 -20.56
C GLU A 136 4.07 -8.45 -21.12
N MET A 137 5.19 -7.75 -21.23
CA MET A 137 5.28 -6.44 -21.88
C MET A 137 4.80 -6.51 -23.34
N TYR A 138 5.19 -7.53 -24.10
CA TYR A 138 4.72 -7.73 -25.47
C TYR A 138 3.20 -7.93 -25.55
N LEU A 139 2.63 -8.72 -24.63
CA LEU A 139 1.17 -8.92 -24.55
C LEU A 139 0.43 -7.62 -24.18
N GLN A 140 1.06 -6.76 -23.37
CA GLN A 140 0.51 -5.47 -22.97
C GLN A 140 0.92 -4.30 -23.87
N LYS A 141 1.67 -4.54 -24.96
CA LYS A 141 2.34 -3.47 -25.74
C LYS A 141 1.41 -2.37 -26.26
N VAL A 142 0.13 -2.69 -26.43
CA VAL A 142 -0.91 -1.72 -26.82
C VAL A 142 -1.19 -0.71 -25.70
N ALA A 143 -1.17 -1.16 -24.44
CA ALA A 143 -1.41 -0.33 -23.26
C ALA A 143 -0.15 0.41 -22.77
N ILE A 144 1.04 -0.16 -23.00
CA ILE A 144 2.31 0.35 -22.45
C ILE A 144 3.25 1.01 -23.48
N GLY A 145 2.90 0.96 -24.77
CA GLY A 145 3.38 1.90 -25.82
C GLY A 145 4.88 1.95 -26.15
N ASP A 146 5.20 2.66 -27.24
CA ASP A 146 6.55 3.07 -27.66
C ASP A 146 7.62 1.99 -27.84
N PHE A 147 7.21 0.77 -28.18
CA PHE A 147 8.13 -0.28 -28.60
C PHE A 147 8.44 -0.18 -30.09
N PHE A 148 9.72 -0.25 -30.44
CA PHE A 148 10.14 -0.45 -31.82
C PHE A 148 9.91 -1.90 -32.24
N ASN A 149 9.68 -2.12 -33.54
CA ASN A 149 9.66 -3.47 -34.15
C ASN A 149 11.08 -4.04 -34.25
N SER A 150 11.73 -4.24 -33.10
CA SER A 150 13.10 -4.70 -32.95
C SER A 150 13.21 -5.72 -31.82
N PHE A 151 14.41 -6.28 -31.65
CA PHE A 151 14.74 -7.12 -30.50
C PHE A 151 15.05 -6.27 -29.27
N TYR A 152 14.63 -6.81 -28.12
CA TYR A 152 14.90 -6.28 -26.80
C TYR A 152 15.64 -7.31 -25.97
N TRP A 153 16.71 -6.89 -25.27
CA TRP A 153 17.53 -7.77 -24.45
C TRP A 153 16.81 -8.26 -23.20
N SER A 154 17.08 -9.51 -22.84
CA SER A 154 16.71 -10.09 -21.56
C SER A 154 17.93 -10.37 -20.68
N SER A 155 17.74 -10.26 -19.36
CA SER A 155 18.69 -10.72 -18.34
C SER A 155 18.85 -12.24 -18.31
N THR A 156 17.99 -12.99 -19.00
CA THR A 156 18.07 -14.45 -19.05
C THR A 156 19.18 -14.89 -20.01
N GLY A 157 20.26 -15.46 -19.48
CA GLY A 157 21.32 -16.10 -20.27
C GLY A 157 20.84 -17.40 -20.93
N ALA A 158 21.35 -17.69 -22.13
CA ALA A 158 21.18 -18.97 -22.81
C ALA A 158 22.38 -19.90 -22.59
N ASP A 159 23.59 -19.33 -22.69
CA ASP A 159 24.86 -20.00 -22.43
C ASP A 159 25.96 -18.96 -22.10
N ALA A 160 27.23 -19.34 -22.18
CA ALA A 160 28.36 -18.46 -21.83
C ALA A 160 28.54 -17.26 -22.78
N GLU A 161 28.04 -17.34 -24.02
CA GLU A 161 28.22 -16.30 -25.04
C GLU A 161 26.89 -15.69 -25.50
N ASN A 162 25.76 -16.29 -25.15
CA ASN A 162 24.45 -15.92 -25.65
C ASN A 162 23.45 -15.58 -24.53
N ALA A 163 22.61 -14.59 -24.80
CA ALA A 163 21.46 -14.20 -23.98
C ALA A 163 20.16 -14.18 -24.79
N TRP A 164 19.03 -14.28 -24.10
CA TRP A 164 17.71 -14.22 -24.73
C TRP A 164 17.33 -12.79 -25.09
N GLY A 165 16.55 -12.66 -26.16
CA GLY A 165 15.87 -11.43 -26.53
C GLY A 165 14.52 -11.71 -27.19
N GLN A 166 13.64 -10.72 -27.17
CA GLN A 166 12.30 -10.83 -27.76
C GLN A 166 12.09 -9.77 -28.84
N PHE A 167 11.54 -10.19 -29.98
CA PHE A 167 11.18 -9.29 -31.07
C PHE A 167 9.78 -8.71 -30.86
N PHE A 168 9.67 -7.38 -30.74
CA PHE A 168 8.40 -6.72 -30.43
C PHE A 168 7.48 -6.51 -31.66
N GLY A 169 7.94 -6.89 -32.86
CA GLY A 169 7.09 -6.91 -34.05
C GLY A 169 6.14 -8.11 -34.12
N ASN A 170 6.53 -9.27 -33.59
CA ASN A 170 5.72 -10.50 -33.66
C ASN A 170 5.78 -11.40 -32.41
N GLY A 171 6.56 -11.03 -31.39
CA GLY A 171 6.65 -11.74 -30.12
C GLY A 171 7.66 -12.90 -30.10
N ALA A 172 8.39 -13.16 -31.19
CA ALA A 172 9.35 -14.25 -31.25
C ALA A 172 10.50 -14.05 -30.23
N GLN A 173 10.81 -15.11 -29.48
CA GLN A 173 11.96 -15.15 -28.57
C GLN A 173 13.07 -16.03 -29.16
N ASN A 174 14.29 -15.51 -29.14
CA ASN A 174 15.49 -16.21 -29.59
C ASN A 174 16.67 -15.84 -28.68
N PHE A 175 17.77 -16.57 -28.78
CA PHE A 175 19.02 -16.23 -28.12
C PHE A 175 20.04 -15.72 -29.14
N PHE A 176 20.91 -14.82 -28.69
CA PHE A 176 21.86 -14.11 -29.52
C PHE A 176 23.15 -13.86 -28.76
N LYS A 177 24.24 -13.68 -29.51
CA LYS A 177 25.54 -13.39 -28.93
C LYS A 177 25.53 -12.07 -28.17
N HIS A 178 26.25 -12.01 -27.05
CA HIS A 178 26.33 -10.82 -26.21
C HIS A 178 26.79 -9.56 -26.94
N ASN A 179 27.52 -9.68 -28.05
CA ASN A 179 28.01 -8.56 -28.85
C ASN A 179 27.00 -8.04 -29.90
N ASN A 180 25.81 -8.62 -30.01
CA ASN A 180 24.75 -8.08 -30.86
C ASN A 180 24.19 -6.79 -30.27
N GLY A 181 23.82 -5.82 -31.11
CA GLY A 181 23.17 -4.59 -30.67
C GLY A 181 21.64 -4.73 -30.64
N PHE A 182 21.01 -4.60 -29.48
CA PHE A 182 19.54 -4.57 -29.33
C PHE A 182 19.09 -3.47 -28.36
N PHE A 183 17.78 -3.22 -28.33
CA PHE A 183 17.17 -2.26 -27.40
C PHE A 183 17.10 -2.85 -25.99
N VAL A 184 16.97 -1.98 -25.00
CA VAL A 184 16.59 -2.39 -23.66
C VAL A 184 15.58 -1.40 -23.08
N ARG A 185 14.60 -1.96 -22.37
CA ARG A 185 13.63 -1.21 -21.59
C ARG A 185 13.63 -1.78 -20.18
N ALA A 186 14.11 -0.99 -19.24
CA ALA A 186 14.27 -1.38 -17.85
C ALA A 186 12.92 -1.72 -17.22
N VAL A 187 12.96 -2.63 -16.26
CA VAL A 187 11.80 -2.99 -15.45
C VAL A 187 12.15 -2.96 -13.96
N ARG A 188 11.15 -2.70 -13.13
CA ARG A 188 11.23 -2.78 -11.66
C ARG A 188 9.92 -3.33 -11.07
N ALA A 189 9.96 -3.65 -9.78
CA ALA A 189 8.78 -4.10 -9.04
C ALA A 189 8.40 -3.09 -7.96
N PHE A 190 7.12 -3.08 -7.55
CA PHE A 190 6.63 -2.35 -6.38
C PHE A 190 5.72 -3.23 -5.53
#